data_AF-A0A3B0W9E9-F1
#
_entry.id   AF-A0A3B0W9E9-F1
#
_cell.length_a   1.000
_cell.length_b   1.000
_cell.length_c   1.000
_cell.angle_alpha   90.00
_cell.angle_beta   90.00
_cell.angle_gamma   90.00
#
_symmetry.space_group_name_H-M   'P 1'
#
loop_
_entity.id
_entity.type
_entity.pdbx_description
1 polymer ?
#
loop_
_entity_poly.entity_id
_entity_poly.type
_entity_poly.pdbx_seq_one_letter_code
_entity_poly.pdbx_strand_id
1 'polypeptide(L)'
;MRLILLLFTTVLCLAVPGIALAAPAGESAASSSLTLPRSGQLNCYGTKGTFVECKGSGQDGEQQRGVVWPSPRFKIKADGTFIDKLTGLIWLADGKCLNSHSWLGAKKKLTALNGGLLKACSGYRGTYKDWRLATVQELAGLLNSGIKVPADYLKSRGVKMFAGPYWSATSYRNPLDAWLVD
;
A
#
# COMPACT_ATOMS: atom_id res chain seq x y z
N MET A 1 -2.17 -1.11 14.60
CA MET A 1 -1.23 -0.27 13.82
C MET A 1 -1.98 0.35 12.64
N ARG A 2 -1.78 1.65 12.36
CA ARG A 2 -2.56 2.42 11.37
C ARG A 2 -1.70 2.91 10.21
N LEU A 3 -2.22 2.82 8.99
CA LEU A 3 -1.49 3.01 7.74
C LEU A 3 -2.12 4.06 6.83
N ILE A 4 -1.26 4.80 6.14
CA ILE A 4 -1.70 5.83 5.19
C ILE A 4 -1.09 5.59 3.81
N LEU A 5 -1.92 5.81 2.80
CA LEU A 5 -1.57 5.81 1.38
C LEU A 5 -1.24 7.26 0.99
N LEU A 6 -0.02 7.53 0.51
CA LEU A 6 0.42 8.87 0.11
C LEU A 6 0.70 8.92 -1.40
N LEU A 7 -0.13 9.58 -2.18
CA LEU A 7 0.12 9.75 -3.62
C LEU A 7 1.36 10.61 -3.91
N PHE A 8 2.08 10.23 -4.96
CA PHE A 8 3.16 10.95 -5.61
C PHE A 8 2.63 11.57 -6.91
N THR A 9 2.83 12.87 -7.05
CA THR A 9 2.50 13.62 -8.28
C THR A 9 3.82 14.04 -8.94
N THR A 10 4.08 13.47 -10.12
CA THR A 10 5.33 13.55 -10.90
C THR A 10 5.91 14.96 -11.03
N VAL A 11 7.24 15.08 -10.92
CA VAL A 11 8.02 16.22 -11.41
C VAL A 11 9.13 15.68 -12.30
N LEU A 12 9.28 16.27 -13.49
CA LEU A 12 10.35 16.05 -14.45
C LEU A 12 11.71 16.26 -13.75
N CYS A 13 12.46 15.17 -13.51
CA CYS A 13 13.72 15.22 -12.79
C CYS A 13 14.88 15.40 -13.78
N LEU A 14 15.48 16.59 -13.82
CA LEU A 14 16.79 16.79 -14.46
C LEU A 14 17.86 16.25 -13.50
N ALA A 15 18.62 15.27 -13.97
CA ALA A 15 19.68 14.61 -13.22
C ALA A 15 20.82 15.59 -12.89
N VAL A 16 21.31 15.54 -11.64
CA VAL A 16 22.64 16.05 -11.28
C VAL A 16 23.39 14.91 -10.56
N PRO A 17 24.60 14.54 -11.00
CA PRO A 17 25.35 13.44 -10.42
C PRO A 17 26.25 13.91 -9.27
N GLY A 18 26.37 13.04 -8.25
CA GLY A 18 27.53 12.96 -7.38
C GLY A 18 27.38 13.60 -5.99
N ILE A 19 27.41 12.76 -4.95
CA ILE A 19 28.40 12.77 -3.85
C ILE A 19 28.04 11.59 -2.91
N ALA A 20 29.04 10.76 -2.61
CA ALA A 20 28.95 9.69 -1.63
C ALA A 20 29.17 10.24 -0.22
N LEU A 21 28.41 9.77 0.78
CA LEU A 21 28.75 9.88 2.20
C LEU A 21 28.08 8.74 3.01
N ALA A 22 28.84 8.22 3.97
CA ALA A 22 28.60 7.00 4.73
C ALA A 22 27.34 7.02 5.61
N ALA A 23 26.68 5.87 5.74
CA ALA A 23 25.55 5.65 6.63
C ALA A 23 26.01 5.11 8.01
N PRO A 24 25.50 5.61 9.14
CA PRO A 24 25.68 4.94 10.42
C PRO A 24 24.71 3.75 10.55
N ALA A 25 25.14 2.78 11.35
CA ALA A 25 24.53 1.47 11.51
C ALA A 25 23.19 1.50 12.26
N GLY A 26 22.22 0.80 11.68
CA GLY A 26 21.38 -0.20 12.34
C GLY A 26 20.40 0.27 13.43
N GLU A 27 19.13 0.37 13.05
CA GLU A 27 18.02 0.15 13.99
C GLU A 27 17.15 -0.99 13.47
N SER A 28 17.11 -2.06 14.28
CA SER A 28 16.43 -3.32 14.02
C SER A 28 14.92 -3.11 14.02
N ALA A 29 14.29 -3.21 12.86
CA ALA A 29 12.83 -3.22 12.76
C ALA A 29 12.31 -4.58 13.25
N ALA A 30 11.45 -4.54 14.27
CA ALA A 30 10.73 -5.70 14.77
C ALA A 30 10.06 -6.46 13.63
N SER A 31 10.46 -7.73 13.45
CA SER A 31 9.91 -8.65 12.46
C SER A 31 8.51 -9.08 12.90
N SER A 32 7.49 -8.34 12.48
CA SER A 32 6.13 -8.87 12.42
C SER A 32 6.10 -9.90 11.30
N SER A 33 5.88 -11.17 11.64
CA SER A 33 5.70 -12.26 10.67
C SER A 33 4.59 -11.90 9.68
N LEU A 34 4.98 -11.39 8.52
CA LEU A 34 4.07 -10.94 7.48
C LEU A 34 3.36 -12.16 6.92
N THR A 35 2.10 -12.32 7.32
CA THR A 35 1.24 -13.35 6.76
C THR A 35 0.82 -12.89 5.37
N LEU A 36 1.36 -13.53 4.32
CA LEU A 36 1.06 -13.17 2.95
C LEU A 36 -0.38 -13.63 2.58
N PRO A 37 -1.22 -12.74 2.04
CA PRO A 37 -2.49 -13.14 1.45
C PRO A 37 -2.27 -14.08 0.28
N ARG A 38 -3.27 -14.94 -0.01
CA ARG A 38 -3.45 -15.39 -1.41
C ARG A 38 -3.54 -14.19 -2.34
N SER A 39 -3.03 -14.28 -3.56
CA SER A 39 -3.03 -13.14 -4.49
C SER A 39 -4.44 -12.73 -4.96
N GLY A 40 -5.42 -13.63 -4.84
CA GLY A 40 -6.75 -13.50 -5.43
C GLY A 40 -6.86 -14.07 -6.85
N GLN A 41 -5.75 -14.50 -7.46
CA GLN A 41 -5.74 -15.24 -8.71
C GLN A 41 -6.37 -16.62 -8.51
N LEU A 42 -7.49 -16.89 -9.20
CA LEU A 42 -8.16 -18.20 -9.18
C LEU A 42 -7.99 -18.96 -10.50
N ASN A 43 -7.76 -18.23 -11.59
CA ASN A 43 -7.66 -18.79 -12.94
C ASN A 43 -6.21 -18.96 -13.36
N CYS A 44 -5.96 -19.87 -14.29
CA CYS A 44 -4.66 -20.08 -14.92
C CYS A 44 -4.75 -19.73 -16.41
N TYR A 45 -3.65 -19.25 -16.97
CA TYR A 45 -3.62 -18.73 -18.34
C TYR A 45 -2.54 -19.40 -19.18
N GLY A 46 -2.86 -19.67 -20.45
CA GLY A 46 -1.90 -20.10 -21.45
C GLY A 46 -1.08 -18.93 -22.00
N THR A 47 -0.14 -19.21 -22.89
CA THR A 47 0.77 -18.21 -23.50
C THR A 47 0.05 -17.11 -24.28
N LYS A 48 -1.20 -17.35 -24.70
CA LYS A 48 -2.05 -16.39 -25.41
C LYS A 48 -3.01 -15.64 -24.48
N GLY A 49 -2.89 -15.78 -23.16
CA GLY A 49 -3.79 -15.18 -22.18
C GLY A 49 -5.18 -15.84 -22.10
N THR A 50 -5.37 -17.00 -22.72
CA THR A 50 -6.62 -17.78 -22.68
C THR A 50 -6.68 -18.62 -21.40
N PHE A 51 -7.89 -18.87 -20.89
CA PHE A 51 -8.09 -19.77 -19.76
C PHE A 51 -7.58 -21.19 -20.07
N VAL A 52 -6.91 -21.79 -19.10
CA VAL A 52 -6.47 -23.19 -19.12
C VAL A 52 -6.80 -23.85 -17.79
N GLU A 53 -6.80 -25.19 -17.77
CA GLU A 53 -6.92 -25.94 -16.52
C GLU A 53 -5.74 -25.62 -15.60
N CYS A 54 -6.03 -25.35 -14.32
CA CYS A 54 -4.97 -25.03 -13.36
C CYS A 54 -4.15 -26.24 -12.95
N LYS A 55 -4.72 -27.45 -13.00
CA LYS A 55 -4.05 -28.67 -12.56
C LYS A 55 -2.77 -28.93 -13.36
N GLY A 56 -1.65 -29.05 -12.67
CA GLY A 56 -0.32 -29.25 -13.25
C GLY A 56 0.28 -28.02 -13.94
N SER A 57 -0.34 -26.85 -13.81
CA SER A 57 0.16 -25.62 -14.46
C SER A 57 1.31 -24.97 -13.71
N GLY A 58 1.44 -25.22 -12.40
CA GLY A 58 2.37 -24.54 -11.49
C GLY A 58 2.05 -23.07 -11.27
N GLN A 59 0.92 -22.57 -11.78
CA GLN A 59 0.54 -21.16 -11.67
C GLN A 59 -0.11 -20.85 -10.32
N ASP A 60 -0.18 -19.58 -9.97
CA ASP A 60 -0.73 -19.15 -8.68
C ASP A 60 -2.22 -19.53 -8.50
N GLY A 61 -2.99 -19.57 -9.60
CA GLY A 61 -4.35 -20.08 -9.61
C GLY A 61 -4.47 -21.53 -9.13
N GLU A 62 -3.47 -22.36 -9.38
CA GLU A 62 -3.38 -23.73 -8.85
C GLU A 62 -2.89 -23.76 -7.40
N GLN A 63 -1.79 -23.05 -7.14
CA GLN A 63 -1.06 -23.19 -5.88
C GLN A 63 -1.78 -22.54 -4.70
N GLN A 64 -2.51 -21.45 -4.94
CA GLN A 64 -3.30 -20.75 -3.92
C GLN A 64 -2.51 -20.49 -2.62
N ARG A 65 -1.22 -20.11 -2.74
CA ARG A 65 -0.34 -19.95 -1.57
C ARG A 65 -0.75 -18.74 -0.74
N GLY A 66 -0.52 -18.82 0.56
CA GLY A 66 -0.86 -17.76 1.50
C GLY A 66 -2.23 -17.93 2.14
N VAL A 67 -2.63 -16.94 2.94
CA VAL A 67 -3.83 -17.04 3.77
C VAL A 67 -5.08 -16.69 2.97
N VAL A 68 -6.11 -17.53 3.16
CA VAL A 68 -7.44 -17.34 2.58
C VAL A 68 -8.04 -16.02 3.06
N TRP A 69 -8.62 -15.26 2.13
CA TRP A 69 -9.21 -13.98 2.48
C TRP A 69 -10.51 -14.15 3.26
N PRO A 70 -10.72 -13.37 4.34
CA PRO A 70 -12.03 -13.30 4.98
C PRO A 70 -13.05 -12.66 4.03
N SER A 71 -14.34 -13.03 4.16
CA SER A 71 -15.43 -12.44 3.41
C SER A 71 -16.47 -11.81 4.36
N PRO A 72 -16.69 -10.48 4.31
CA PRO A 72 -15.97 -9.47 3.53
C PRO A 72 -14.61 -9.15 4.16
N ARG A 73 -13.56 -8.97 3.32
CA ARG A 73 -12.18 -8.66 3.76
C ARG A 73 -12.05 -7.28 4.38
N PHE A 74 -12.63 -6.27 3.75
CA PHE A 74 -12.54 -4.90 4.22
C PHE A 74 -13.81 -4.47 4.93
N LYS A 75 -13.66 -3.72 6.02
CA LYS A 75 -14.75 -3.05 6.73
C LYS A 75 -14.53 -1.55 6.69
N ILE A 76 -15.31 -0.85 5.87
CA ILE A 76 -15.32 0.63 5.85
C ILE A 76 -15.94 1.14 7.15
N LYS A 77 -15.33 2.15 7.76
CA LYS A 77 -15.83 2.84 8.96
C LYS A 77 -16.29 4.25 8.62
N ALA A 78 -17.27 4.74 9.39
CA ALA A 78 -17.80 6.09 9.24
C ALA A 78 -16.80 7.20 9.64
N ASP A 79 -15.66 6.83 10.23
CA ASP A 79 -14.58 7.75 10.61
C ASP A 79 -13.60 8.06 9.47
N GLY A 80 -13.87 7.60 8.24
CA GLY A 80 -13.00 7.82 7.07
C GLY A 80 -11.82 6.85 7.00
N THR A 81 -11.88 5.73 7.72
CA THR A 81 -10.89 4.66 7.67
C THR A 81 -11.52 3.32 7.28
N PHE A 82 -10.72 2.32 6.96
CA PHE A 82 -11.19 0.95 6.78
C PHE A 82 -10.28 -0.06 7.49
N ILE A 83 -10.85 -1.19 7.89
CA ILE A 83 -10.12 -2.30 8.52
C ILE A 83 -9.88 -3.37 7.45
N ASP A 84 -8.65 -3.80 7.28
CA ASP A 84 -8.32 -5.06 6.59
C ASP A 84 -8.39 -6.21 7.61
N LYS A 85 -9.44 -7.02 7.53
CA LYS A 85 -9.64 -8.13 8.47
C LYS A 85 -8.62 -9.25 8.33
N LEU A 86 -7.89 -9.31 7.20
CA LEU A 86 -6.83 -10.30 7.02
C LEU A 86 -5.62 -9.96 7.88
N THR A 87 -5.23 -8.69 7.92
CA THR A 87 -4.00 -8.22 8.56
C THR A 87 -4.24 -7.54 9.91
N GLY A 88 -5.49 -7.17 10.22
CA GLY A 88 -5.85 -6.35 11.37
C GLY A 88 -5.43 -4.88 11.23
N LEU A 89 -4.90 -4.48 10.07
CA LEU A 89 -4.44 -3.13 9.81
C LEU A 89 -5.62 -2.20 9.53
N ILE A 90 -5.49 -0.96 10.00
CA ILE A 90 -6.47 0.10 9.77
C ILE A 90 -5.85 1.11 8.82
N TRP A 91 -6.57 1.43 7.76
CA TRP A 91 -6.10 2.26 6.66
C TRP A 91 -6.93 3.53 6.55
N LEU A 92 -6.31 4.63 6.18
CA LEU A 92 -7.06 5.81 5.77
C LEU A 92 -7.76 5.55 4.43
N ALA A 93 -9.05 5.86 4.33
CA ALA A 93 -9.84 5.57 3.13
C ALA A 93 -9.60 6.55 1.97
N ASP A 94 -9.11 7.76 2.26
CA ASP A 94 -8.78 8.79 1.28
C ASP A 94 -7.27 8.82 1.00
N GLY A 95 -6.85 8.18 -0.09
CA GLY A 95 -5.44 8.15 -0.50
C GLY A 95 -4.88 9.51 -0.99
N LYS A 96 -5.74 10.51 -1.23
CA LYS A 96 -5.33 11.88 -1.57
C LYS A 96 -5.07 12.77 -0.38
N CYS A 97 -5.56 12.39 0.79
CA CYS A 97 -5.55 13.26 1.96
C CYS A 97 -4.19 13.92 2.22
N LEU A 98 -3.13 13.13 2.13
CA LEU A 98 -1.79 13.55 2.46
C LEU A 98 -0.88 13.63 1.21
N ASN A 99 -1.47 13.77 0.00
CA ASN A 99 -0.78 13.88 -1.29
C ASN A 99 0.49 14.73 -1.19
N SER A 100 1.65 14.22 -1.61
CA SER A 100 2.92 14.92 -1.44
C SER A 100 3.84 14.73 -2.65
N HIS A 101 4.42 15.84 -3.12
CA HIS A 101 5.38 15.84 -4.22
C HIS A 101 6.78 15.32 -3.81
N SER A 102 7.03 15.08 -2.53
CA SER A 102 8.30 14.52 -2.04
C SER A 102 8.11 13.61 -0.83
N TRP A 103 9.01 12.65 -0.66
CA TRP A 103 9.04 11.74 0.49
C TRP A 103 9.22 12.49 1.82
N LEU A 104 10.08 13.51 1.85
CA LEU A 104 10.24 14.37 3.02
C LEU A 104 8.95 15.15 3.33
N GLY A 105 8.26 15.65 2.32
CA GLY A 105 6.95 16.29 2.48
C GLY A 105 5.90 15.31 3.01
N ALA A 106 5.95 14.06 2.57
CA ALA A 106 5.10 12.97 3.04
C ALA A 106 5.32 12.69 4.53
N LYS A 107 6.58 12.59 4.97
CA LYS A 107 6.94 12.47 6.39
C LYS A 107 6.47 13.66 7.23
N LYS A 108 6.67 14.90 6.77
CA LYS A 108 6.20 16.10 7.48
C LYS A 108 4.68 16.10 7.65
N LYS A 109 3.94 15.74 6.61
CA LYS A 109 2.48 15.62 6.67
C LYS A 109 2.02 14.54 7.64
N LEU A 110 2.71 13.40 7.68
CA LEU A 110 2.44 12.35 8.64
C LEU A 110 2.65 12.82 10.09
N THR A 111 3.78 13.48 10.38
CA THR A 111 4.05 14.07 11.70
C THR A 111 2.97 15.08 12.09
N ALA A 112 2.56 15.95 11.16
CA ALA A 112 1.52 16.92 11.41
C ALA A 112 0.14 16.27 11.64
N LEU A 113 -0.19 15.17 10.94
CA LEU A 113 -1.40 14.39 11.19
C LEU A 113 -1.40 13.81 12.60
N ASN A 114 -0.31 13.17 13.02
CA ASN A 114 -0.18 12.60 14.35
C ASN A 114 -0.18 13.66 15.46
N GLY A 115 0.32 14.87 15.16
CA GLY A 115 0.23 16.03 16.05
C GLY A 115 -1.16 16.67 16.11
N GLY A 116 -2.13 16.24 15.30
CA GLY A 116 -3.45 16.87 15.20
C GLY A 116 -3.43 18.25 14.54
N LEU A 117 -2.34 18.57 13.83
CA LEU A 117 -2.08 19.89 13.22
C LEU A 117 -2.64 20.02 11.81
N LEU A 118 -2.97 18.89 11.15
CA LEU A 118 -3.67 18.91 9.87
C LEU A 118 -5.17 18.80 10.11
N LYS A 119 -5.94 19.70 9.48
CA LYS A 119 -7.37 19.44 9.28
C LYS A 119 -7.48 18.11 8.57
N ALA A 120 -8.21 17.19 9.20
CA ALA A 120 -8.44 15.86 8.71
C ALA A 120 -8.84 15.89 7.22
N CYS A 121 -8.35 14.88 6.49
CA CYS A 121 -8.84 14.51 5.17
C CYS A 121 -10.34 14.71 5.06
N SER A 122 -10.85 15.09 3.89
CA SER A 122 -12.30 15.18 3.71
C SER A 122 -12.97 13.84 4.05
N GLY A 123 -13.76 13.83 5.13
CA GLY A 123 -14.42 12.64 5.65
C GLY A 123 -13.66 11.82 6.71
N TYR A 124 -12.41 12.16 7.06
CA TYR A 124 -11.75 11.58 8.23
C TYR A 124 -12.24 12.28 9.50
N ARG A 125 -12.77 11.50 10.44
CA ARG A 125 -13.34 12.00 11.72
C ARG A 125 -12.70 11.31 12.94
N GLY A 126 -11.64 10.54 12.72
CA GLY A 126 -10.93 9.84 13.78
C GLY A 126 -9.98 10.75 14.57
N THR A 127 -9.62 10.29 15.77
CA THR A 127 -8.70 10.99 16.69
C THR A 127 -7.35 10.27 16.85
N TYR A 128 -7.03 9.34 15.95
CA TYR A 128 -5.84 8.51 16.03
C TYR A 128 -4.55 9.32 15.78
N LYS A 129 -3.47 8.96 16.49
CA LYS A 129 -2.17 9.66 16.48
C LYS A 129 -0.98 8.73 16.18
N ASP A 130 -1.24 7.48 15.81
CA ASP A 130 -0.27 6.43 15.53
C ASP A 130 -0.24 6.06 14.03
N TRP A 131 -0.47 7.03 13.15
CA TRP A 131 -0.36 6.83 11.71
C TRP A 131 1.10 6.63 11.33
N ARG A 132 1.36 5.65 10.46
CA ARG A 132 2.63 5.52 9.75
C ARG A 132 2.43 5.27 8.27
N LEU A 133 3.51 5.46 7.51
CA LEU A 133 3.56 5.07 6.12
C LEU A 133 3.57 3.53 6.01
N ALA A 134 2.84 2.99 5.03
CA ALA A 134 2.81 1.57 4.76
C ALA A 134 4.11 1.09 4.12
N THR A 135 4.54 -0.13 4.41
CA THR A 135 5.64 -0.78 3.67
C THR A 135 5.15 -1.22 2.28
N VAL A 136 6.07 -1.49 1.36
CA VAL A 136 5.72 -2.06 0.03
C VAL A 136 4.90 -3.33 0.16
N GLN A 137 5.25 -4.19 1.12
CA GLN A 137 4.56 -5.45 1.33
C GLN A 137 3.12 -5.25 1.82
N GLU A 138 2.89 -4.25 2.67
CA GLU A 138 1.55 -3.89 3.14
C GLU A 138 0.69 -3.30 2.02
N LEU A 139 1.30 -2.47 1.16
CA LEU A 139 0.64 -1.92 -0.03
C LEU A 139 0.28 -3.02 -1.04
N ALA A 140 1.25 -3.88 -1.37
CA ALA A 140 1.04 -5.00 -2.27
C ALA A 140 -0.03 -5.97 -1.73
N GLY A 141 -0.08 -6.16 -0.42
CA GLY A 141 -1.09 -7.00 0.23
C GLY A 141 -2.53 -6.53 0.04
N LEU A 142 -2.77 -5.25 -0.27
CA LEU A 142 -4.11 -4.72 -0.54
C LEU A 142 -4.63 -5.07 -1.95
N LEU A 143 -3.74 -5.39 -2.87
CA LEU A 143 -4.08 -5.63 -4.27
C LEU A 143 -4.71 -7.01 -4.49
N ASN A 144 -5.43 -7.14 -5.60
CA ASN A 144 -5.98 -8.41 -6.08
C ASN A 144 -5.44 -8.70 -7.48
N SER A 145 -4.53 -9.66 -7.60
CA SER A 145 -3.92 -10.04 -8.88
C SER A 145 -4.88 -10.81 -9.80
N GLY A 146 -5.99 -11.33 -9.26
CA GLY A 146 -7.01 -12.05 -10.04
C GLY A 146 -7.94 -11.16 -10.87
N ILE A 147 -7.76 -9.84 -10.84
CA ILE A 147 -8.53 -8.90 -11.64
C ILE A 147 -7.60 -8.04 -12.52
N LYS A 148 -8.12 -7.58 -13.66
CA LYS A 148 -7.33 -6.86 -14.68
C LYS A 148 -6.62 -5.61 -14.16
N VAL A 149 -7.26 -4.88 -13.24
CA VAL A 149 -6.69 -3.69 -12.59
C VAL A 149 -6.72 -3.95 -11.08
N PRO A 150 -5.61 -4.40 -10.48
CA PRO A 150 -5.60 -4.86 -9.09
C PRO A 150 -6.13 -3.83 -8.07
N ALA A 151 -5.92 -2.54 -8.33
CA ALA A 151 -6.41 -1.44 -7.50
C ALA A 151 -7.94 -1.22 -7.58
N ASP A 152 -8.61 -1.67 -8.65
CA ASP A 152 -10.08 -1.55 -8.77
C ASP A 152 -10.81 -2.44 -7.78
N TYR A 153 -10.15 -3.47 -7.26
CA TYR A 153 -10.68 -4.30 -6.18
C TYR A 153 -11.02 -3.43 -4.97
N LEU A 154 -10.13 -2.53 -4.55
CA LEU A 154 -10.33 -1.67 -3.39
C LEU A 154 -11.44 -0.64 -3.65
N LYS A 155 -11.51 -0.08 -4.86
CA LYS A 155 -12.60 0.82 -5.28
C LYS A 155 -13.96 0.13 -5.21
N SER A 156 -14.06 -1.13 -5.68
CA SER A 156 -15.28 -1.93 -5.60
C SER A 156 -15.75 -2.21 -4.17
N ARG A 157 -14.84 -2.07 -3.19
CA ARG A 157 -15.12 -2.23 -1.75
C ARG A 157 -15.37 -0.90 -1.03
N GLY A 158 -15.50 0.20 -1.79
CA GLY A 158 -15.81 1.53 -1.26
C GLY A 158 -14.60 2.34 -0.79
N VAL A 159 -13.37 1.90 -1.09
CA VAL A 159 -12.15 2.65 -0.79
C VAL A 159 -11.91 3.70 -1.87
N LYS A 160 -11.65 4.95 -1.47
CA LYS A 160 -11.34 6.05 -2.39
C LYS A 160 -9.84 6.04 -2.70
N MET A 161 -9.45 5.12 -3.58
CA MET A 161 -8.11 5.09 -4.16
C MET A 161 -8.05 5.94 -5.42
N PHE A 162 -6.94 6.64 -5.58
CA PHE A 162 -6.66 7.45 -6.75
C PHE A 162 -5.61 6.79 -7.62
N ALA A 163 -5.71 7.04 -8.93
CA ALA A 163 -4.69 6.65 -9.88
C ALA A 163 -3.44 7.48 -9.63
N GLY A 164 -2.33 6.80 -9.36
CA GLY A 164 -1.05 7.43 -9.12
C GLY A 164 -0.19 6.61 -8.17
N PRO A 165 1.13 6.77 -8.26
CA PRO A 165 2.07 6.05 -7.41
C PRO A 165 1.92 6.43 -5.93
N TYR A 166 2.05 5.47 -5.01
CA TYR A 166 2.02 5.72 -3.56
C TYR A 166 3.41 5.60 -2.91
N TRP A 167 3.77 6.52 -2.03
CA TRP A 167 4.99 6.44 -1.22
C TRP A 167 4.91 5.27 -0.23
N SER A 168 6.00 4.51 -0.10
CA SER A 168 6.17 3.46 0.90
C SER A 168 7.22 3.85 1.96
N ALA A 169 7.14 3.22 3.14
CA ALA A 169 8.13 3.36 4.21
C ALA A 169 9.44 2.61 3.91
N THR A 170 9.43 1.76 2.89
CA THR A 170 10.60 0.98 2.45
C THR A 170 11.54 1.90 1.68
N SER A 171 12.69 2.23 2.26
CA SER A 171 13.71 3.05 1.61
C SER A 171 14.24 2.36 0.35
N TYR A 172 14.30 3.08 -0.77
CA TYR A 172 15.11 2.66 -1.91
C TYR A 172 16.60 2.95 -1.61
N ARG A 173 17.51 2.55 -2.51
CA ARG A 173 18.97 2.75 -2.39
C ARG A 173 19.36 4.21 -2.12
N ASN A 174 18.47 5.16 -2.41
CA ASN A 174 18.52 6.56 -2.03
C ASN A 174 17.44 6.85 -0.96
N PRO A 175 17.79 7.44 0.20
CA PRO A 175 16.82 7.82 1.24
C PRO A 175 15.81 8.90 0.80
N LEU A 176 15.95 9.45 -0.42
CA LEU A 176 14.98 10.38 -1.03
C LEU A 176 13.91 9.67 -1.90
N ASP A 177 14.09 8.37 -2.18
CA ASP A 177 13.23 7.59 -3.07
C ASP A 177 12.52 6.45 -2.30
N ALA A 178 11.26 6.20 -2.62
CA ALA A 178 10.54 5.02 -2.15
C ALA A 178 9.98 4.23 -3.32
N TRP A 179 9.78 2.93 -3.10
CA TRP A 179 9.09 2.06 -4.05
C TRP A 179 7.64 2.49 -4.20
N LEU A 180 7.22 2.59 -5.46
CA LEU A 180 5.88 2.95 -5.88
C LEU A 180 5.10 1.68 -6.21
N VAL A 181 3.83 1.64 -5.86
CA VAL A 181 2.87 0.62 -6.30
C VAL A 181 1.84 1.32 -7.18
N ASP A 182 1.65 0.84 -8.42
CA ASP A 182 0.71 1.37 -9.42
C ASP A 182 -0.51 0.46 -9.65
#